data_AF-R5Y9D9-F1
#
_entry.id   AF-R5Y9D9-F1
#
_cell.length_a   1.000
_cell.length_b   1.000
_cell.length_c   1.000
_cell.angle_alpha   90.00
_cell.angle_beta   90.00
_cell.angle_gamma   90.00
#
_symmetry.space_group_name_H-M   'P 1'
#
loop_
_entity.id
_entity.type
_entity.pdbx_description
1 polymer ?
#
loop_
_entity_poly.entity_id
_entity_poly.type
_entity_poly.pdbx_seq_one_letter_code
_entity_poly.pdbx_strand_id
1 'polypeptide(L)' 'MKVKLIVYLVVTILVIIGLDSININNIFKKNKVFQARLFYLLLITALVYLVTNFIFEFTSI' A
#
# COMPACT_ATOMS: atom_id res chain seq x y z
N MET A 1 13.85 15.41 0.06
CA MET A 1 12.47 15.50 -0.49
C MET A 1 12.30 14.82 -1.85
N LYS A 2 13.12 15.11 -2.88
CA LYS A 2 12.97 14.50 -4.22
C LYS A 2 13.18 12.97 -4.24
N VAL A 3 14.19 12.46 -3.52
CA VAL A 3 14.44 11.01 -3.39
C VAL A 3 13.27 10.30 -2.70
N LYS A 4 12.74 10.89 -1.62
CA LYS A 4 11.55 10.37 -0.93
C LYS A 4 10.34 10.22 -1.84
N LEU A 5 10.11 11.20 -2.72
CA LEU A 5 9.03 11.13 -3.70
C LEU A 5 9.22 9.99 -4.72
N ILE A 6 10.44 9.78 -5.24
CA ILE A 6 10.74 8.68 -6.17
C ILE A 6 10.51 7.33 -5.49
N VAL A 7 10.98 7.16 -4.25
CA VAL A 7 10.76 5.92 -3.48
C VAL A 7 9.26 5.70 -3.27
N TYR A 8 8.49 6.73 -2.91
CA TYR A 8 7.03 6.61 -2.80
C TYR A 8 6.37 6.10 -4.08
N LEU A 9 6.76 6.60 -5.26
CA LEU A 9 6.20 6.15 -6.54
C LEU A 9 6.51 4.67 -6.82
N VAL A 10 7.77 4.26 -6.62
CA VAL A 10 8.20 2.87 -6.82
C VAL A 10 7.48 1.94 -5.84
N VAL A 11 7.46 2.30 -4.55
CA VAL A 11 6.80 1.52 -3.50
C VAL A 11 5.30 1.42 -3.75
N THR A 12 4.65 2.46 -4.27
CA THR A 12 3.22 2.41 -4.61
C THR A 12 2.92 1.31 -5.63
N ILE A 13 3.73 1.20 -6.69
CA ILE A 13 3.57 0.14 -7.69
C ILE A 13 3.77 -1.25 -7.06
N LEU A 14 4.82 -1.39 -6.24
CA LEU A 14 5.11 -2.66 -5.56
C LEU A 14 4.00 -3.09 -4.60
N VAL A 15 3.44 -2.16 -3.83
CA VAL A 15 2.35 -2.43 -2.88
C VAL A 15 1.09 -2.86 -3.62
N ILE A 16 0.73 -2.20 -4.73
CA ILE A 16 -0.45 -2.57 -5.52
C ILE A 16 -0.28 -3.99 -6.07
N ILE A 17 0.85 -4.28 -6.71
CA ILE A 17 1.14 -5.64 -7.25
C ILE A 17 1.16 -6.68 -6.13
N GLY A 18 1.71 -6.34 -4.96
CA GLY A 18 1.74 -7.22 -3.81
C GLY A 18 0.35 -7.52 -3.25
N LEU A 19 -0.54 -6.53 -3.20
CA LEU A 19 -1.91 -6.71 -2.72
C LEU A 19 -2.77 -7.55 -3.67
N ASP A 20 -2.48 -7.54 -4.97
CA ASP A 20 -3.17 -8.42 -5.94
C ASP A 20 -2.95 -9.92 -5.66
N SER A 21 -1.90 -10.28 -4.91
CA SER A 21 -1.68 -11.66 -4.46
C SER A 21 -2.70 -12.14 -3.42
N ILE A 22 -3.42 -11.23 -2.78
CA ILE A 22 -4.39 -11.52 -1.72
C ILE A 22 -5.77 -11.74 -2.34
N ASN A 23 -6.47 -12.80 -1.92
CA ASN A 23 -7.87 -13.02 -2.31
C ASN A 23 -8.82 -12.11 -1.52
N ILE A 24 -8.80 -10.82 -1.86
CA ILE A 24 -9.55 -9.76 -1.19
C ILE A 24 -11.07 -9.98 -1.24
N ASN A 25 -11.57 -10.60 -2.31
CA ASN A 25 -12.99 -10.90 -2.47
C ASN A 25 -13.52 -11.88 -1.40
N ASN A 26 -12.66 -12.76 -0.89
CA ASN A 26 -13.04 -13.71 0.15
C ASN A 26 -12.85 -13.14 1.57
N ILE A 27 -12.11 -12.04 1.72
CA ILE A 27 -11.84 -11.38 3.02
C ILE A 27 -12.97 -10.40 3.36
N PHE A 28 -13.49 -9.65 2.38
CA PHE A 28 -14.48 -8.62 2.64
C PHE A 28 -15.91 -9.16 2.79
N LYS A 29 -16.70 -8.46 3.62
CA LYS A 29 -18.14 -8.74 3.79
C LYS A 29 -18.88 -8.51 2.47
N LYS A 30 -19.75 -9.45 2.11
CA LYS A 30 -20.65 -9.34 0.95
C LYS A 30 -21.52 -8.08 1.04
N ASN A 31 -21.83 -7.47 -0.10
CA ASN A 31 -22.67 -6.25 -0.25
C ASN A 31 -22.13 -4.98 0.43
N LYS A 32 -20.84 -4.93 0.79
CA LYS A 32 -20.19 -3.76 1.40
C LYS A 32 -19.12 -3.16 0.49
N VAL A 33 -19.48 -2.89 -0.76
CA VAL A 33 -18.55 -2.44 -1.81
C VAL A 33 -17.81 -1.15 -1.45
N PHE A 34 -18.53 -0.13 -0.95
CA PHE A 34 -17.90 1.14 -0.59
C PHE A 34 -16.87 0.99 0.55
N GLN A 35 -17.22 0.21 1.57
CA GLN A 35 -16.35 -0.02 2.74
C GLN A 35 -15.11 -0.82 2.36
N ALA A 36 -15.26 -1.82 1.49
CA ALA A 36 -14.16 -2.58 0.91
C ALA A 36 -13.20 -1.68 0.12
N ARG A 37 -13.72 -0.80 -0.74
CA ARG A 37 -12.91 0.15 -1.52
C ARG A 37 -12.19 1.17 -0.63
N LEU A 38 -12.89 1.72 0.36
CA LEU A 38 -12.31 2.66 1.32
C LEU A 38 -11.20 1.99 2.13
N PHE A 39 -11.43 0.78 2.63
CA PHE A 39 -10.40 0.01 3.33
C PHE A 39 -9.21 -0.28 2.42
N TYR A 40 -9.44 -0.70 1.17
CA TYR A 40 -8.36 -0.97 0.22
C TYR A 40 -7.49 0.26 -0.03
N LEU A 41 -8.10 1.44 -0.20
CA LEU A 41 -7.38 2.70 -0.34
C LEU A 41 -6.55 3.01 0.91
N LEU A 42 -7.16 2.92 2.10
CA LEU A 42 -6.46 3.14 3.37
C LEU A 42 -5.30 2.17 3.55
N LEU A 43 -5.50 0.88 3.23
CA LEU A 43 -4.50 -0.16 3.32
C LEU A 43 -3.30 0.13 2.40
N ILE A 44 -3.54 0.48 1.13
CA ILE A 44 -2.48 0.88 0.20
C ILE A 44 -1.70 2.06 0.77
N THR A 45 -2.38 3.13 1.20
CA THR A 45 -1.70 4.33 1.71
C THR A 45 -0.86 4.03 2.96
N ALA A 46 -1.37 3.20 3.88
CA ALA A 46 -0.65 2.79 5.07
C ALA A 46 0.58 1.93 4.74
N LEU A 47 0.42 0.92 3.87
CA LEU A 47 1.52 0.06 3.45
C LEU A 47 2.60 0.83 2.69
N VAL A 48 2.21 1.73 1.79
CA VAL A 48 3.15 2.58 1.06
C VAL A 48 3.96 3.44 2.02
N TYR A 49 3.32 4.05 3.03
CA TYR A 49 4.02 4.82 4.06
C TYR A 49 4.99 3.95 4.88
N LEU A 50 4.53 2.80 5.37
CA LEU A 50 5.33 1.90 6.19
C LEU A 50 6.54 1.35 5.43
N VAL A 51 6.34 0.82 4.23
CA VAL A 51 7.42 0.26 3.41
C VAL A 51 8.40 1.36 2.99
N THR A 52 7.91 2.55 2.63
CA THR A 52 8.79 3.67 2.29
C THR A 52 9.65 4.06 3.49
N ASN A 53 9.05 4.29 4.66
CA ASN A 53 9.83 4.67 5.85
C ASN A 53 10.77 3.55 6.30
N PHE A 54 10.37 2.28 6.21
CA PHE A 54 11.26 1.16 6.44
C PHE A 54 12.49 1.24 5.54
N ILE A 55 12.33 1.50 4.24
CA ILE A 55 13.47 1.65 3.32
C ILE A 55 14.38 2.80 3.75
N PHE A 56 13.83 3.97 4.09
CA PHE A 56 14.63 5.13 4.53
C PHE A 56 15.40 4.80 5.82
N GLU A 57 14.73 4.28 6.84
CA GLU A 57 15.34 3.90 8.12
C GLU A 57 16.39 2.80 7.94
N PHE A 58 16.09 1.77 7.16
CA PHE A 58 16.99 0.64 6.92
C PHE A 58 18.24 1.05 6.13
N THR A 59 18.08 1.92 5.13
CA THR A 59 19.19 2.40 4.30
C THR A 59 19.94 3.57 4.92
N SER A 60 19.47 4.11 6.06
CA SER A 60 20.00 5.32 6.71
C SER A 60 20.04 6.55 5.78
N ILE A 61 19.10 6.59 4.82
CA ILE A 61 18.85 7.72 3.90
C ILE A 61 17.70 8.55 4.47
#